data_AF-A0A4R6YUT7-F1
#
_entry.id   AF-A0A4R6YUT7-F1
#
_cell.length_a   1.000
_cell.length_b   1.000
_cell.length_c   1.000
_cell.angle_alpha   90.00
_cell.angle_beta   90.00
_cell.angle_gamma   90.00
#
_symmetry.space_group_name_H-M   'P 1'
#
loop_
_entity.id
_entity.type
_entity.pdbx_description
1 polymer ?
#
loop_
_entity_poly.entity_id
_entity_poly.type
_entity_poly.pdbx_seq_one_letter_code
_entity_poly.pdbx_strand_id
1 'polypeptide(L)'
;MSLRDDGTFQVQADLVLRPGMRHAELLAQPGEWEQWLFFDGAPVAWRRVFDADGGKKPEKTVLIVTFDGADGPMAKWQIAPWNLMDGAQSRPEGPHTKALREWFERRHGCALPLSRDWGHVDAAHDPHNQVTLVVCNLREGFASEREWQAYRNRNAR
;
A
#
# COMPACT_ATOMS: atom_id res chain seq x y z
N MET A 1 6.06 -2.83 14.10
CA MET A 1 5.55 -2.36 12.80
C MET A 1 4.05 -2.53 12.85
N SER A 2 3.27 -1.47 12.58
CA SER A 2 1.82 -1.48 12.80
C SER A 2 1.14 -0.38 11.99
N LEU A 3 -0.15 -0.58 11.70
CA LEU A 3 -1.04 0.43 11.16
C LEU A 3 -1.89 0.98 12.30
N ARG A 4 -1.86 2.31 12.49
CA ARG A 4 -2.53 3.01 13.60
C ARG A 4 -3.90 3.54 13.18
N ASP A 5 -4.72 3.90 14.16
CA ASP A 5 -6.08 4.39 13.93
C ASP A 5 -6.15 5.72 13.16
N ASP A 6 -5.07 6.50 13.14
CA ASP A 6 -4.94 7.75 12.39
C ASP A 6 -4.47 7.55 10.93
N GLY A 7 -4.22 6.30 10.52
CA GLY A 7 -3.72 5.96 9.19
C GLY A 7 -2.21 5.98 9.06
N THR A 8 -1.48 6.28 10.14
CA THR A 8 -0.03 6.18 10.17
C THR A 8 0.38 4.70 10.11
N PHE A 9 1.17 4.36 9.10
CA PHE A 9 1.70 3.02 8.88
C PHE A 9 3.20 2.98 9.16
N GLN A 10 3.59 2.32 10.26
CA GLN A 10 4.99 2.05 10.60
C GLN A 10 5.42 0.77 9.86
N VAL A 11 6.00 0.94 8.67
CA VAL A 11 6.41 -0.15 7.78
C VAL A 11 7.64 -0.87 8.31
N GLN A 12 8.68 -0.13 8.70
CA GLN A 12 9.90 -0.61 9.40
C GLN A 12 10.22 0.35 10.56
N ALA A 13 11.30 0.14 11.32
CA ALA A 13 11.65 1.03 12.43
C ALA A 13 11.92 2.49 11.99
N ASP A 14 12.48 2.68 10.79
CA ASP A 14 12.89 3.95 10.20
C ASP A 14 12.01 4.41 9.02
N LEU A 15 10.95 3.65 8.72
CA LEU A 15 10.06 3.90 7.59
C LEU A 15 8.60 4.02 8.05
N VAL A 16 8.04 5.22 7.90
CA VAL A 16 6.68 5.59 8.29
C VAL A 16 5.96 6.25 7.12
N LEU A 17 4.73 5.82 6.86
CA LEU A 17 3.81 6.50 5.96
C LEU A 17 2.68 7.12 6.78
N ARG A 18 2.20 8.30 6.40
CA ARG A 18 1.05 8.94 7.04
C ARG A 18 0.18 9.68 6.02
N PRO A 19 -1.14 9.81 6.24
CA PRO A 19 -1.98 10.68 5.43
C PRO A 19 -1.38 12.10 5.36
N GLY A 20 -1.53 12.76 4.21
CA GLY A 20 -1.00 14.09 3.94
C GLY A 20 0.51 14.16 3.67
N MET A 21 1.25 13.05 3.75
CA MET A 21 2.68 13.01 3.45
C MET A 21 2.93 13.41 2.00
N ARG A 22 3.91 14.31 1.78
CA ARG A 22 4.37 14.73 0.44
C ARG A 22 5.60 13.94 0.01
N HIS A 23 5.90 13.95 -1.29
CA HIS A 23 7.02 13.18 -1.84
C HIS A 23 8.37 13.55 -1.20
N ALA A 24 8.61 14.83 -0.91
CA ALA A 24 9.86 15.29 -0.28
C ALA A 24 10.04 14.68 1.12
N GLU A 25 8.95 14.49 1.86
CA GLU A 25 8.97 13.85 3.17
C GLU A 25 9.20 12.34 3.08
N LEU A 26 8.74 11.68 2.01
CA LEU A 26 9.06 10.28 1.73
C LEU A 26 10.55 10.11 1.42
N LEU A 27 11.09 10.95 0.54
CA LEU A 27 12.49 10.88 0.09
C LEU A 27 13.49 11.30 1.18
N ALA A 28 13.05 12.04 2.19
CA ALA A 28 13.86 12.36 3.36
C ALA A 28 14.03 11.17 4.33
N GLN A 29 13.23 10.11 4.20
CA GLN A 29 13.36 8.91 5.02
C GLN A 29 14.51 8.02 4.50
N PRO A 30 15.21 7.28 5.38
CA PRO A 30 16.30 6.41 4.97
C PRO A 30 15.87 5.36 3.95
N GLY A 31 16.80 4.94 3.08
CA GLY A 31 16.60 3.87 2.10
C GLY A 31 16.66 4.34 0.65
N GLU A 32 16.84 3.39 -0.26
CA GLU A 32 16.91 3.66 -1.70
C GLU A 32 15.52 3.63 -2.32
N TRP A 33 15.08 4.77 -2.82
CA TRP A 33 13.81 4.93 -3.54
C TRP A 33 14.06 5.07 -5.03
N GLU A 34 13.28 4.34 -5.81
CA GLU A 34 13.30 4.37 -7.28
C GLU A 34 12.03 5.03 -7.81
N GLN A 35 12.15 5.87 -8.84
CA GLN A 35 10.99 6.36 -9.58
C GLN A 35 10.31 5.19 -10.31
N TRP A 36 9.01 5.03 -10.14
CA TRP A 36 8.30 3.82 -10.57
C TRP A 36 7.25 4.07 -11.65
N LEU A 37 6.28 4.95 -11.37
CA LEU A 37 5.23 5.30 -12.33
C LEU A 37 5.35 6.77 -12.70
N PHE A 38 5.05 7.06 -13.96
CA PHE A 38 5.10 8.40 -14.53
C PHE A 38 3.72 8.80 -15.06
N PHE A 39 3.37 10.06 -14.90
CA PHE A 39 2.21 10.70 -15.50
C PHE A 39 2.66 12.02 -16.11
N ASP A 40 2.34 12.25 -17.39
CA ASP A 40 2.79 13.43 -18.16
C ASP A 40 4.30 13.73 -18.05
N GLY A 41 5.12 12.68 -18.02
CA GLY A 41 6.58 12.78 -17.95
C GLY A 41 7.15 13.05 -16.56
N ALA A 42 6.32 13.22 -15.53
CA ALA A 42 6.74 13.38 -14.14
C ALA A 42 6.50 12.11 -13.32
N PRO A 43 7.38 11.76 -12.36
CA PRO A 43 7.15 10.63 -11.48
C PRO A 43 5.97 10.92 -10.54
N VAL A 44 5.05 9.97 -10.43
CA VAL A 44 3.91 10.01 -9.50
C VAL A 44 3.96 8.88 -8.48
N ALA A 45 4.84 7.89 -8.65
CA ALA A 45 5.04 6.84 -7.68
C ALA A 45 6.52 6.50 -7.49
N TRP A 46 6.85 6.10 -6.27
CA TRP A 46 8.18 5.66 -5.85
C TRP A 46 8.11 4.26 -5.29
N ARG A 47 9.10 3.45 -5.63
CA ARG A 47 9.24 2.06 -5.20
C ARG A 47 10.45 1.93 -4.29
N ARG A 48 10.31 1.14 -3.24
CA ARG A 48 11.42 0.65 -2.41
C ARG A 48 11.30 -0.86 -2.26
N VAL A 49 12.44 -1.54 -2.31
CA VAL A 49 12.57 -2.96 -1.99
C VAL A 49 13.46 -3.08 -0.77
N PHE A 50 13.02 -3.84 0.23
CA PHE A 50 13.78 -4.02 1.47
C PHE A 50 13.55 -5.41 2.04
N ASP A 51 14.48 -5.83 2.89
CA ASP A 51 14.33 -7.05 3.67
C ASP A 51 13.45 -6.77 4.89
N ALA A 52 12.34 -7.50 5.03
CA ALA A 52 11.48 -7.36 6.20
C ALA A 52 12.19 -7.91 7.45
N ASP A 53 12.35 -7.06 8.48
CA ASP A 53 13.00 -7.46 9.74
C ASP A 53 12.27 -8.60 10.47
N GLY A 54 13.02 -9.52 11.08
CA GLY A 54 12.49 -10.45 12.10
C GLY A 54 12.40 -11.93 11.70
N GLY A 55 12.99 -12.34 10.57
CA GLY A 55 13.06 -13.75 10.14
C GLY A 55 14.49 -14.30 10.10
N LYS A 56 14.65 -15.63 10.22
CA LYS A 56 15.94 -16.34 9.99
C LYS A 56 16.41 -16.27 8.52
N LYS A 57 15.49 -15.95 7.60
CA LYS A 57 15.75 -15.60 6.21
C LYS A 57 15.01 -14.29 5.93
N PRO A 58 15.70 -13.23 5.47
CA PRO A 58 15.04 -11.99 5.12
C PRO A 58 14.04 -12.23 3.97
N GLU A 59 12.81 -11.77 4.15
CA GLU A 59 11.77 -11.79 3.12
C GLU A 59 11.81 -10.45 2.38
N LYS A 60 12.15 -10.48 1.09
CA LYS A 60 12.13 -9.27 0.27
C LYS A 60 10.70 -8.75 0.15
N THR A 61 10.50 -7.50 0.50
CA THR A 61 9.21 -6.80 0.46
C THR A 61 9.31 -5.61 -0.48
N VAL A 62 8.29 -5.45 -1.32
CA VAL A 62 8.12 -4.28 -2.20
C VAL A 62 7.12 -3.34 -1.52
N LEU A 63 7.48 -2.06 -1.47
CA LEU A 63 6.58 -0.97 -1.15
C LEU A 63 6.54 0.00 -2.33
N ILE A 64 5.33 0.37 -2.76
CA ILE A 64 5.09 1.40 -3.77
C ILE A 64 4.23 2.48 -3.12
N VAL A 65 4.65 3.74 -3.22
CA VAL A 65 3.90 4.90 -2.73
C VAL A 65 3.55 5.77 -3.93
N THR A 66 2.28 6.14 -4.08
CA THR A 66 1.79 6.98 -5.18
C THR A 66 1.17 8.26 -4.63
N PHE A 67 1.45 9.37 -5.30
CA PHE A 67 1.01 10.71 -4.96
C PHE A 67 -0.01 11.22 -5.97
N ASP A 68 -0.84 12.17 -5.55
CA ASP A 68 -1.77 12.88 -6.44
C ASP A 68 -1.03 13.93 -7.27
N GLY A 69 -0.30 13.46 -8.29
CA GLY A 69 0.65 14.27 -9.06
C GLY A 69 2.00 14.43 -8.36
N ALA A 70 2.92 15.18 -8.98
CA ALA A 70 4.31 15.28 -8.51
C ALA A 70 4.42 15.94 -7.12
N ASP A 71 3.61 16.96 -6.83
CA ASP A 71 3.66 17.74 -5.58
C ASP A 71 2.47 17.50 -4.64
N GLY A 72 1.57 16.59 -5.01
CA GLY A 72 0.38 16.27 -4.24
C GLY A 72 0.66 15.46 -2.97
N PRO A 73 -0.35 15.32 -2.10
CA PRO A 73 -0.28 14.39 -0.98
C PRO A 73 -0.23 12.95 -1.49
N MET A 74 0.24 12.05 -0.62
CA MET A 74 0.17 10.61 -0.84
C MET A 74 -1.29 10.20 -1.06
N ALA A 75 -1.57 9.59 -2.21
CA ALA A 75 -2.90 9.12 -2.58
C ALA A 75 -3.11 7.65 -2.21
N LYS A 76 -2.06 6.84 -2.35
CA LYS A 76 -2.10 5.39 -2.05
C LYS A 76 -0.73 4.83 -1.73
N TRP A 77 -0.71 3.70 -1.05
CA TRP A 77 0.48 2.85 -0.94
C TRP A 77 0.12 1.39 -1.16
N GLN A 78 1.09 0.61 -1.61
CA GLN A 78 0.93 -0.81 -1.93
C GLN A 78 2.12 -1.58 -1.35
N ILE A 79 1.87 -2.70 -0.69
CA ILE A 79 2.92 -3.51 -0.08
C ILE A 79 2.66 -5.00 -0.27
N ALA A 80 3.71 -5.76 -0.54
CA ALA A 80 3.67 -7.21 -0.57
C ALA A 80 5.08 -7.81 -0.45
N PRO A 81 5.20 -9.02 0.11
CA PRO A 81 6.43 -9.78 0.01
C PRO A 81 6.54 -10.37 -1.41
N TRP A 82 7.75 -10.37 -1.95
CA TRP A 82 8.05 -10.69 -3.35
C TRP A 82 7.50 -12.07 -3.77
N ASN A 83 7.57 -13.04 -2.86
CA ASN A 83 7.10 -14.42 -3.06
C ASN A 83 5.58 -14.59 -3.04
N LEU A 84 4.80 -13.58 -2.63
CA LEU A 84 3.32 -13.62 -2.64
C LEU A 84 2.69 -12.71 -3.70
N MET A 85 3.51 -11.94 -4.43
CA MET A 85 3.02 -11.03 -5.47
C MET A 85 2.48 -11.78 -6.67
N ASP A 86 3.26 -12.73 -7.19
CA ASP A 86 2.98 -13.37 -8.47
C ASP A 86 2.05 -14.57 -8.31
N GLY A 87 1.05 -14.65 -9.18
CA GLY A 87 0.23 -15.86 -9.35
C GLY A 87 -1.14 -15.58 -9.95
N ALA A 88 -1.67 -16.57 -10.65
CA ALA A 88 -2.96 -16.44 -11.30
C ALA A 88 -4.12 -16.68 -10.32
N GLN A 89 -5.07 -15.75 -10.28
CA GLN A 89 -6.35 -15.93 -9.59
C GLN A 89 -7.49 -15.50 -10.53
N SER A 90 -8.48 -16.37 -10.73
CA SER A 90 -9.58 -16.14 -11.69
C SER A 90 -10.67 -15.19 -11.20
N ARG A 91 -10.65 -14.83 -9.92
CA ARG A 91 -11.60 -13.91 -9.26
C ARG A 91 -10.83 -12.87 -8.47
N PRO A 92 -11.43 -11.71 -8.12
CA PRO A 92 -10.80 -10.73 -7.23
C PRO A 92 -10.43 -11.31 -5.85
N GLU A 93 -11.27 -12.21 -5.32
CA GLU A 93 -11.06 -12.91 -4.05
C GLU A 93 -10.59 -14.35 -4.28
N GLY A 94 -9.65 -14.84 -3.48
CA GLY A 94 -9.11 -16.19 -3.60
C GLY A 94 -7.80 -16.44 -2.82
N PRO A 95 -7.03 -17.49 -3.18
CA PRO A 95 -5.87 -17.92 -2.41
C PRO A 95 -4.79 -16.84 -2.21
N HIS A 96 -4.51 -16.03 -3.23
CA HIS A 96 -3.44 -15.03 -3.16
C HIS A 96 -3.82 -13.84 -2.28
N THR A 97 -5.04 -13.33 -2.45
CA THR A 97 -5.58 -12.25 -1.60
C THR A 97 -5.69 -12.69 -0.14
N LYS A 98 -6.18 -13.92 0.11
CA LYS A 98 -6.20 -14.51 1.45
C LYS A 98 -4.80 -14.61 2.06
N ALA A 99 -3.83 -15.15 1.33
CA ALA A 99 -2.46 -15.28 1.81
C ALA A 99 -1.82 -13.93 2.15
N LEU A 100 -2.11 -12.87 1.38
CA LEU A 100 -1.63 -11.53 1.66
C LEU A 100 -2.28 -10.90 2.89
N ARG A 101 -3.58 -11.10 3.11
CA ARG A 101 -4.24 -10.64 4.34
C ARG A 101 -3.64 -11.33 5.57
N GLU A 102 -3.45 -12.65 5.51
CA GLU A 102 -2.80 -13.42 6.58
C GLU A 102 -1.36 -12.96 6.83
N TRP A 103 -0.60 -12.70 5.76
CA TRP A 103 0.76 -12.15 5.87
C TRP A 103 0.74 -10.78 6.54
N PHE A 104 -0.13 -9.88 6.10
CA PHE A 104 -0.23 -8.53 6.64
C PHE A 104 -0.62 -8.53 8.11
N GLU A 105 -1.60 -9.38 8.50
CA GLU A 105 -2.02 -9.54 9.88
C GLU A 105 -0.89 -10.07 10.76
N ARG A 106 -0.21 -11.15 10.34
CA ARG A 106 0.94 -11.70 11.07
C ARG A 106 2.05 -10.67 11.25
N ARG A 107 2.26 -9.83 10.24
CA ARG A 107 3.39 -8.88 10.18
C ARG A 107 3.12 -7.58 10.94
N HIS A 108 1.90 -7.06 10.84
CA HIS A 108 1.53 -5.72 11.28
C HIS A 108 0.45 -5.72 12.36
N GLY A 109 -0.04 -6.89 12.77
CA GLY A 109 -1.06 -7.06 13.81
C GLY A 109 -2.44 -6.52 13.42
N CYS A 110 -2.71 -6.40 12.12
CA CYS A 110 -3.93 -5.78 11.61
C CYS A 110 -4.64 -6.72 10.63
N ALA A 111 -5.86 -7.13 10.96
CA ALA A 111 -6.72 -7.85 10.04
C ALA A 111 -7.23 -6.91 8.92
N LEU A 112 -7.37 -7.45 7.72
CA LEU A 112 -7.89 -6.76 6.53
C LEU A 112 -9.19 -7.44 6.05
N PRO A 113 -10.13 -6.71 5.40
CA PRO A 113 -10.05 -5.29 5.05
C PRO A 113 -10.18 -4.35 6.27
N LEU A 114 -9.55 -3.17 6.19
CA LEU A 114 -9.68 -2.11 7.19
C LEU A 114 -10.18 -0.84 6.54
N SER A 115 -11.34 -0.34 6.99
CA SER A 115 -11.88 0.97 6.58
C SER A 115 -11.93 1.93 7.76
N ARG A 116 -11.42 3.14 7.57
CA ARG A 116 -11.46 4.26 8.52
C ARG A 116 -11.68 5.57 7.77
N ASP A 117 -11.84 6.68 8.49
CA ASP A 117 -12.10 7.99 7.86
C ASP A 117 -10.93 8.53 7.04
N TRP A 118 -9.70 8.06 7.32
CA TRP A 118 -8.49 8.44 6.58
C TRP A 118 -8.29 7.61 5.30
N GLY A 119 -8.92 6.43 5.18
CA GLY A 119 -8.67 5.55 4.04
C GLY A 119 -9.14 4.11 4.24
N HIS A 120 -8.80 3.28 3.27
CA HIS A 120 -9.18 1.87 3.20
C HIS A 120 -7.99 1.02 2.77
N VAL A 121 -7.78 -0.09 3.47
CA VAL A 121 -6.71 -1.05 3.20
C VAL A 121 -7.30 -2.42 2.95
N ASP A 122 -6.94 -3.07 1.84
CA ASP A 122 -7.26 -4.48 1.59
C ASP A 122 -6.25 -5.12 0.63
N ALA A 123 -6.26 -6.45 0.54
CA ALA A 123 -5.61 -7.19 -0.52
C ALA A 123 -6.40 -7.07 -1.84
N ALA A 124 -5.70 -6.76 -2.92
CA ALA A 124 -6.27 -6.66 -4.26
C ALA A 124 -5.44 -7.48 -5.26
N HIS A 125 -6.13 -8.20 -6.14
CA HIS A 125 -5.53 -8.93 -7.26
C HIS A 125 -5.77 -8.18 -8.57
N ASP A 126 -4.70 -7.93 -9.32
CA ASP A 126 -4.75 -7.48 -10.70
C ASP A 126 -4.64 -8.70 -11.64
N PRO A 127 -5.75 -9.13 -12.26
CA PRO A 127 -5.76 -10.30 -13.12
C PRO A 127 -5.02 -10.07 -14.46
N HIS A 128 -4.82 -8.82 -14.88
CA HIS A 128 -4.13 -8.52 -16.13
C HIS A 128 -2.62 -8.72 -15.97
N ASN A 129 -2.09 -8.28 -14.84
CA ASN A 129 -0.67 -8.42 -14.53
C ASN A 129 -0.35 -9.67 -13.70
N GLN A 130 -1.38 -10.40 -13.24
CA GLN A 130 -1.26 -11.56 -12.35
C GLN A 130 -0.50 -11.24 -11.06
N VAL A 131 -0.71 -10.03 -10.54
CA VAL A 131 -0.05 -9.50 -9.35
C VAL A 131 -1.06 -9.26 -8.25
N THR A 132 -0.71 -9.63 -7.02
CA THR A 132 -1.52 -9.38 -5.83
C THR A 132 -0.74 -8.52 -4.83
N LEU A 133 -1.39 -7.50 -4.27
CA LEU A 133 -0.78 -6.55 -3.33
C LEU A 133 -1.76 -6.25 -2.20
N VAL A 134 -1.26 -5.90 -1.02
CA VAL A 134 -2.04 -5.10 -0.08
C VAL A 134 -2.01 -3.66 -0.56
N VAL A 135 -3.18 -3.03 -0.68
CA VAL A 135 -3.36 -1.69 -1.21
C VAL A 135 -4.09 -0.84 -0.18
N CYS A 136 -3.54 0.32 0.14
CA CYS A 136 -4.22 1.38 0.85
C CYS A 136 -4.61 2.50 -0.10
N ASN A 137 -5.88 2.84 -0.15
CA ASN A 137 -6.38 4.04 -0.80
C ASN A 137 -6.70 5.08 0.28
N LEU A 138 -5.99 6.20 0.28
CA LEU A 138 -6.23 7.30 1.21
C LEU A 138 -7.39 8.14 0.70
N ARG A 139 -8.17 8.70 1.63
CA ARG A 139 -9.28 9.62 1.32
C ARG A 139 -8.83 10.79 0.43
N GLU A 140 -7.61 11.28 0.65
CA GLU A 140 -7.00 12.38 -0.11
C GLU A 140 -6.72 12.02 -1.57
N GLY A 141 -6.65 10.73 -1.91
CA GLY A 141 -6.45 10.26 -3.29
C GLY A 141 -7.71 10.27 -4.16
N PHE A 142 -8.85 10.68 -3.61
CA PHE A 142 -10.13 10.75 -4.34
C PHE A 142 -10.43 12.19 -4.74
N ALA A 143 -11.00 12.39 -5.94
CA ALA A 143 -11.24 13.73 -6.48
C ALA A 143 -12.34 14.50 -5.72
N SER A 144 -13.17 13.79 -4.95
CA SER A 144 -14.22 14.42 -4.15
C SER A 144 -14.64 13.55 -2.97
N GLU A 145 -15.26 14.18 -1.96
CA GLU A 145 -15.89 13.48 -0.85
C GLU A 145 -16.95 12.48 -1.31
N ARG A 146 -17.70 12.82 -2.36
CA ARG A 146 -18.72 11.92 -2.95
C ARG A 146 -18.08 10.64 -3.48
N GLU A 147 -16.94 10.75 -4.15
CA GLU A 147 -16.22 9.60 -4.71
C GLU A 147 -15.64 8.72 -3.59
N TRP A 148 -15.03 9.35 -2.58
CA TRP A 148 -14.56 8.66 -1.39
C TRP A 148 -15.67 7.88 -0.69
N GLN A 149 -16.82 8.52 -0.41
CA GLN A 149 -17.95 7.87 0.24
C GLN A 149 -18.51 6.71 -0.62
N ALA A 150 -18.60 6.88 -1.94
CA ALA A 150 -19.01 5.81 -2.83
C ALA A 150 -18.02 4.63 -2.81
N TYR A 151 -16.72 4.90 -2.80
CA TYR A 151 -15.69 3.87 -2.66
C TYR A 151 -15.81 3.15 -1.31
N ARG A 152 -15.87 3.89 -0.20
CA ARG A 152 -15.99 3.33 1.15
C ARG A 152 -17.22 2.44 1.28
N ASN A 153 -18.38 2.89 0.78
CA ASN A 153 -19.62 2.11 0.85
C ASN A 153 -19.56 0.80 0.05
N ARG A 154 -18.86 0.79 -1.10
CA ARG A 154 -18.67 -0.44 -1.90
C ARG A 154 -17.76 -1.46 -1.21
N ASN A 155 -16.85 -1.00 -0.36
CA ASN A 155 -15.83 -1.82 0.30
C ASN A 155 -16.06 -1.98 1.82
N ALA A 156 -17.16 -1.45 2.36
CA ALA A 156 -17.65 -1.76 3.69
C ALA A 156 -18.29 -3.16 3.65
N ARG A 157 -17.47 -4.19 3.86
CA ARG A 157 -17.90 -5.58 4.05
C ARG A 157 -17.48 -6.05 5.43
#